data_AF-A0AAN8J3P8-F1
#
_entry.id   AF-A0AAN8J3P8-F1
#
_cell.length_a   1.000
_cell.length_b   1.000
_cell.length_c   1.000
_cell.angle_alpha   90.00
_cell.angle_beta   90.00
_cell.angle_gamma   90.00
#
_symmetry.space_group_name_H-M   'P 1'
#
loop_
_entity.id
_entity.type
_entity.pdbx_description
1 polymer ?
#
loop_
_entity_poly.entity_id
_entity_poly.type
_entity_poly.pdbx_seq_one_letter_code
_entity_poly.pdbx_strand_id
1 'polypeptide(L)'
;MQYLPSSIFLLTMSVLTTRRRNGTLRMIGIKLEQFVFDVFERSKNFYIWEVEREDEFSPLKNAESAGKECLGTCKRDLASLNRKWLEAAGAIVKGDGPVFIDAFASYCGEGLDRFKDQVVTGPMLK
;
A
#
# COMPACT_ATOMS: atom_id res chain seq x y z
N MET A 1 -5.23 15.82 31.59
CA MET A 1 -5.00 15.71 30.14
C MET A 1 -3.48 15.74 29.91
N GLN A 2 -2.82 14.57 29.79
CA GLN A 2 -1.37 14.51 29.62
C GLN A 2 -1.00 14.68 28.14
N TYR A 3 -0.29 15.77 27.82
CA TYR A 3 0.22 16.14 26.51
C TYR A 3 1.01 15.00 25.85
N LEU A 4 0.72 14.65 24.60
CA LEU A 4 1.64 13.85 23.77
C LEU A 4 2.80 14.78 23.36
N PRO A 5 4.07 14.40 23.59
CA PRO A 5 5.19 15.19 23.09
C PRO A 5 5.08 15.23 21.56
N SER A 6 5.14 16.42 20.98
CA SER A 6 5.19 16.58 19.53
C SER A 6 6.54 16.06 19.04
N SER A 7 6.56 14.91 18.37
CA SER A 7 7.71 14.44 17.59
C SER A 7 7.98 15.45 16.48
N ILE A 8 9.01 16.28 16.61
CA ILE A 8 9.47 17.16 15.52
C ILE A 8 10.23 16.27 14.53
N PHE A 9 9.55 15.82 13.49
CA PHE A 9 10.18 15.13 12.37
C PHE A 9 10.29 16.08 11.20
N LEU A 10 11.51 16.30 10.70
CA LEU A 10 11.74 16.92 9.39
C LEU A 10 11.41 15.89 8.29
N LEU A 11 10.14 15.53 8.13
CA LEU A 11 9.67 15.01 6.84
C LEU A 11 9.34 16.24 5.99
N THR A 12 9.86 16.26 4.75
CA THR A 12 9.73 17.33 3.74
C THR A 12 8.62 18.32 4.03
N MET A 13 9.01 19.52 4.48
CA MET A 13 8.11 20.66 4.58
C MET A 13 7.31 20.77 3.28
N SER A 14 5.98 20.69 3.36
CA SER A 14 5.16 21.41 2.38
C SER A 14 5.40 22.89 2.67
N VAL A 15 6.53 23.42 2.18
CA VAL A 15 6.91 24.80 2.39
C VAL A 15 5.87 25.63 1.65
N LEU A 16 5.11 26.46 2.37
CA LEU A 16 4.43 27.58 1.73
C LEU A 16 5.52 28.53 1.25
N THR A 17 5.98 28.34 0.01
CA THR A 17 6.91 29.25 -0.65
C THR A 17 6.09 30.32 -1.36
N THR A 18 6.16 31.57 -0.90
CA THR A 18 5.67 32.67 -1.73
C THR A 18 6.76 33.05 -2.73
N ARG A 19 6.43 33.06 -4.02
CA ARG A 19 7.35 33.53 -5.06
C ARG A 19 7.40 35.06 -4.99
N ARG A 20 8.57 35.64 -4.69
CA ARG A 20 8.76 37.09 -4.83
C ARG A 20 8.83 37.46 -6.31
N ARG A 21 8.52 38.73 -6.63
CA ARG A 21 8.59 39.29 -8.01
C ARG A 21 9.95 39.06 -8.71
N ASN A 22 11.02 38.80 -7.96
CA ASN A 22 12.38 38.55 -8.45
C ASN A 22 12.75 37.04 -8.54
N GLY A 23 11.80 36.13 -8.34
CA GLY A 23 12.02 34.68 -8.48
C GLY A 23 12.65 33.97 -7.28
N THR A 24 13.09 34.70 -6.24
CA THR A 24 13.62 34.08 -5.02
C THR A 24 12.51 33.43 -4.20
N LEU A 25 12.67 32.14 -3.89
CA LEU A 25 11.80 31.41 -2.95
C LEU A 25 12.28 31.68 -1.52
N ARG A 26 11.37 32.08 -0.63
CA ARG A 26 11.65 32.24 0.81
C ARG A 26 10.68 31.37 1.61
N MET A 27 11.23 30.62 2.55
CA MET A 27 10.47 29.84 3.54
C MET A 27 9.82 30.79 4.56
N ILE A 28 8.49 30.75 4.68
CA ILE A 28 7.73 31.67 5.56
C ILE A 28 6.88 30.99 6.63
N GLY A 29 6.90 29.66 6.69
CA GLY A 29 6.10 28.92 7.66
C GLY A 29 6.59 27.50 7.82
N ILE A 30 6.25 26.92 8.97
CA ILE A 30 6.45 25.51 9.29
C ILE A 30 5.10 24.82 9.36
N LYS A 31 5.03 23.58 8.86
CA LYS A 31 3.89 22.69 9.06
C LYS A 31 4.23 21.81 10.25
N LEU A 32 3.33 21.72 11.22
CA LEU A 32 3.43 20.79 12.34
C LEU A 32 2.52 19.60 12.03
N GLU A 33 3.04 18.40 12.20
CA GLU A 33 2.29 17.14 12.05
C GLU A 33 2.49 16.31 13.31
N GLN A 34 1.49 15.49 13.66
CA GLN A 34 1.59 14.48 14.70
C GLN A 34 1.50 13.12 14.04
N PHE A 35 2.21 12.11 14.56
CA PHE A 35 2.12 10.77 14.02
C PHE A 35 1.17 9.90 14.81
N VAL A 36 0.40 9.08 14.09
CA VAL A 36 -0.54 8.12 14.68
C VAL A 36 0.15 7.13 15.63
N PHE A 37 1.44 6.87 15.44
CA PHE A 37 2.24 5.94 16.23
C PHE A 37 2.93 6.57 17.46
N ASP A 38 2.86 7.89 17.66
CA ASP A 38 3.42 8.55 18.86
C ASP A 38 2.74 8.10 20.17
N VAL A 39 1.59 7.40 20.08
CA VAL A 39 0.85 6.88 21.25
C VAL A 39 1.36 5.52 21.74
N PHE A 40 2.24 4.84 21.00
CA PHE A 40 2.65 3.47 21.35
C PHE A 40 3.28 3.36 22.74
N GLU A 41 4.08 4.34 23.15
CA GLU A 41 4.68 4.40 24.50
C GLU A 41 3.66 4.44 25.65
N ARG A 42 2.41 4.81 25.35
CA ARG A 42 1.33 4.86 26.34
C ARG A 42 0.54 3.56 26.43
N SER A 43 0.79 2.61 25.55
CA SER A 43 0.09 1.34 25.58
C SER A 43 0.53 0.53 26.79
N LYS A 44 -0.44 -0.04 27.53
CA LYS A 44 -0.16 -1.01 28.60
C LYS A 44 0.21 -2.39 28.05
N ASN A 45 -0.34 -2.72 26.87
CA ASN A 45 -0.16 -4.00 26.21
C ASN A 45 0.17 -3.72 24.73
N PHE A 46 1.44 -3.85 24.36
CA PHE A 46 1.92 -3.58 23.01
C PHE A 46 2.43 -4.86 22.36
N TYR A 47 2.02 -5.11 21.12
CA TYR A 47 2.39 -6.29 20.35
C TYR A 47 2.80 -5.87 18.95
N ILE A 48 3.76 -6.59 18.38
CA ILE A 48 4.19 -6.46 16.99
C ILE A 48 3.82 -7.76 16.29
N TRP A 49 3.23 -7.65 15.11
CA TRP A 49 2.92 -8.77 14.24
C TRP A 49 3.62 -8.56 12.90
N GLU A 50 4.52 -9.48 12.56
CA GLU A 50 5.24 -9.46 11.28
C GLU A 50 4.45 -10.23 10.22
N VAL A 51 4.45 -9.73 9.00
CA VAL A 51 3.72 -10.30 7.85
C VAL A 51 4.60 -10.30 6.62
N GLU A 52 4.27 -11.17 5.67
CA GLU A 52 4.90 -11.16 4.36
C GLU A 52 4.48 -9.92 3.56
N ARG A 53 5.46 -9.12 3.15
CA ARG A 53 5.21 -7.85 2.45
C ARG A 53 4.41 -8.04 1.16
N GLU A 54 4.69 -9.11 0.43
CA GLU A 54 4.04 -9.42 -0.85
C GLU A 54 2.55 -9.74 -0.72
N ASP A 55 2.12 -10.18 0.46
CA ASP A 55 0.73 -10.52 0.73
C ASP A 55 -0.05 -9.33 1.32
N GLU A 56 0.62 -8.43 2.06
CA GLU A 56 -0.07 -7.40 2.85
C GLU A 56 0.30 -5.94 2.54
N PHE A 57 1.37 -5.66 1.79
CA PHE A 57 1.87 -4.29 1.65
C PHE A 57 2.48 -3.93 0.29
N SER A 58 1.70 -3.19 -0.50
CA SER A 58 2.16 -2.48 -1.71
C SER A 58 1.72 -1.01 -1.69
N PRO A 59 2.57 -0.08 -1.23
CA PRO A 59 2.18 1.31 -1.07
C PRO A 59 2.21 2.10 -2.38
N LEU A 60 1.29 3.06 -2.50
CA LEU A 60 1.24 4.03 -3.59
C LEU A 60 1.68 5.41 -3.08
N LYS A 61 2.88 5.84 -3.48
CA LYS A 61 3.53 7.08 -3.03
C LYS A 61 4.01 7.96 -4.18
N ASN A 62 4.33 7.37 -5.33
CA ASN A 62 5.04 8.05 -6.41
C ASN A 62 4.28 7.98 -7.74
N ALA A 63 4.65 8.86 -8.68
CA ALA A 63 4.24 8.77 -10.08
C ALA A 63 4.92 7.58 -10.79
N GLU A 64 4.38 7.14 -11.92
CA GLU A 64 4.92 6.02 -12.71
C GLU A 64 6.39 6.19 -13.09
N SER A 65 6.83 7.42 -13.36
CA SER A 65 8.22 7.72 -13.73
C SER A 65 9.24 7.34 -12.65
N ALA A 66 8.82 7.17 -11.39
CA ALA A 66 9.69 6.74 -10.32
C ALA A 66 10.01 5.22 -10.36
N GLY A 67 9.17 4.41 -11.02
CA GLY A 67 9.35 2.95 -11.13
C GLY A 67 9.23 2.16 -9.83
N LYS A 68 8.91 2.81 -8.70
CA LYS A 68 8.80 2.21 -7.37
C LYS A 68 7.65 2.87 -6.60
N GLU A 69 6.83 2.06 -5.92
CA GLU A 69 5.69 2.51 -5.11
C GLU A 69 4.74 3.41 -5.93
N CYS A 70 4.52 3.03 -7.18
CA CYS A 70 3.63 3.66 -8.15
C CYS A 70 2.43 2.75 -8.47
N LEU A 71 1.50 3.22 -9.29
CA LEU A 71 0.30 2.46 -9.67
C LEU A 71 0.67 1.18 -10.43
N GLY A 72 1.70 1.23 -11.28
CA GLY A 72 2.25 0.07 -11.97
C GLY A 72 2.74 -1.01 -11.01
N THR A 73 3.50 -0.62 -9.97
CA THR A 73 3.94 -1.58 -8.95
C THR A 73 2.78 -2.16 -8.15
N CYS A 74 1.78 -1.34 -7.78
CA CYS A 74 0.62 -1.82 -7.02
C CYS A 74 -0.24 -2.82 -7.80
N LYS A 75 -0.47 -2.55 -9.09
CA LYS A 75 -1.24 -3.46 -9.96
C LYS A 75 -0.54 -4.79 -10.14
N ARG A 76 0.78 -4.77 -10.35
CA ARG A 76 1.59 -5.98 -10.50
C ARG A 76 1.55 -6.80 -9.20
N ASP A 77 1.81 -6.17 -8.06
CA ASP A 77 1.89 -6.88 -6.77
C ASP A 77 0.54 -7.54 -6.43
N LEU A 78 -0.58 -6.82 -6.62
CA LEU A 78 -1.93 -7.41 -6.43
C LEU A 78 -2.24 -8.53 -7.43
N ALA A 79 -1.82 -8.41 -8.69
CA ALA A 79 -2.03 -9.46 -9.68
C ALA A 79 -1.22 -10.72 -9.36
N SER A 80 0.01 -10.57 -8.89
CA SER A 80 0.86 -11.67 -8.43
C SER A 80 0.24 -12.38 -7.22
N LEU A 81 -0.26 -11.63 -6.24
CA LEU A 81 -0.95 -12.18 -5.07
C LEU A 81 -2.17 -13.02 -5.46
N ASN A 82 -3.05 -12.47 -6.31
CA ASN A 82 -4.25 -13.16 -6.76
C ASN A 82 -3.92 -14.40 -7.61
N ARG A 83 -2.86 -14.34 -8.43
CA ARG A 83 -2.37 -15.52 -9.14
C ARG A 83 -1.89 -16.60 -8.18
N LYS A 84 -1.07 -16.24 -7.18
CA LYS A 84 -0.59 -17.14 -6.12
C LYS A 84 -1.75 -17.84 -5.42
N TRP A 85 -2.83 -17.12 -5.10
CA TRP A 85 -4.03 -17.71 -4.48
C TRP A 85 -4.76 -18.70 -5.40
N LEU A 86 -4.95 -18.37 -6.68
CA LEU A 86 -5.60 -19.28 -7.65
C LEU A 86 -4.79 -20.55 -7.87
N GLU A 87 -3.48 -20.42 -8.04
CA GLU A 87 -2.57 -21.55 -8.23
C GLU A 87 -2.54 -22.44 -6.98
N ALA A 88 -2.54 -21.84 -5.78
CA ALA A 88 -2.65 -22.57 -4.51
C ALA A 88 -3.98 -23.32 -4.36
N ALA A 89 -5.08 -22.79 -4.92
CA ALA A 89 -6.38 -23.45 -4.98
C ALA A 89 -6.49 -24.54 -6.07
N GLY A 90 -5.42 -24.77 -6.85
CA GLY A 90 -5.37 -25.76 -7.91
C GLY A 90 -5.97 -25.30 -9.24
N ALA A 91 -6.17 -23.99 -9.44
CA ALA A 91 -6.57 -23.46 -10.74
C ALA A 91 -5.39 -23.37 -11.70
N ILE A 92 -5.67 -23.49 -13.01
CA ILE A 92 -4.68 -23.34 -14.07
C ILE A 92 -4.82 -21.93 -14.66
N VAL A 93 -3.99 -20.99 -14.24
CA VAL A 93 -4.05 -19.60 -14.71
C VAL A 93 -3.37 -19.48 -16.09
N LYS A 94 -4.16 -19.24 -17.14
CA LYS A 94 -3.65 -19.19 -18.52
C LYS A 94 -3.10 -17.82 -18.91
N GLY A 95 -1.89 -17.82 -19.46
CA GLY A 95 -1.21 -16.64 -20.01
C GLY A 95 -0.54 -15.77 -18.94
N ASP A 96 0.29 -14.83 -19.41
CA ASP A 96 1.12 -13.96 -18.55
C ASP A 96 0.44 -12.64 -18.16
N GLY A 97 -0.83 -12.48 -18.55
CA GLY A 97 -1.62 -11.31 -18.20
C GLY A 97 -1.93 -11.21 -16.70
N PRO A 98 -2.30 -10.01 -16.22
CA PRO A 98 -2.73 -9.83 -14.84
C PRO A 98 -4.07 -10.54 -14.59
N VAL A 99 -4.22 -11.09 -13.40
CA VAL A 99 -5.48 -11.64 -12.90
C VAL A 99 -5.81 -10.98 -11.57
N PHE A 100 -7.06 -10.55 -11.43
CA PHE A 100 -7.59 -9.94 -10.22
C PHE A 100 -8.76 -10.76 -9.72
N ILE A 101 -8.90 -10.85 -8.41
CA ILE A 101 -10.05 -11.48 -7.75
C ILE A 101 -10.83 -10.37 -7.07
N ASP A 102 -12.15 -10.37 -7.25
CA ASP A 102 -13.04 -9.46 -6.54
C ASP A 102 -12.94 -9.71 -5.02
N ALA A 103 -12.82 -8.66 -4.22
CA ALA A 103 -12.66 -8.79 -2.77
C ALA A 103 -13.89 -9.43 -2.08
N PHE A 104 -15.07 -9.41 -2.73
CA PHE A 104 -16.26 -10.12 -2.25
C PHE A 104 -16.19 -11.63 -2.52
N ALA A 105 -15.40 -12.05 -3.52
CA ALA A 105 -15.20 -13.45 -3.86
C ALA A 105 -14.21 -14.14 -2.90
N SER A 106 -13.16 -13.43 -2.50
CA SER A 106 -12.11 -13.92 -1.61
C SER A 106 -11.38 -12.74 -0.96
N TYR A 107 -11.14 -12.81 0.35
CA TYR A 107 -10.44 -11.79 1.12
C TYR A 107 -8.93 -12.06 1.21
N CYS A 108 -8.54 -13.29 1.52
CA CYS A 108 -7.17 -13.75 1.72
C CYS A 108 -6.88 -15.08 0.99
N GLY A 109 -7.55 -15.32 -0.14
CA GLY A 109 -7.38 -16.53 -0.95
C GLY A 109 -8.28 -17.71 -0.56
N GLU A 110 -9.16 -17.55 0.44
CA GLU A 110 -10.16 -18.54 0.79
C GLU A 110 -11.30 -18.63 -0.23
N GLY A 111 -12.02 -19.77 -0.25
CA GLY A 111 -13.21 -19.95 -1.08
C GLY A 111 -12.95 -20.11 -2.58
N LEU A 112 -11.67 -20.25 -2.98
CA LEU A 112 -11.27 -20.40 -4.38
C LEU A 112 -11.31 -21.86 -4.89
N ASP A 113 -11.71 -22.83 -4.06
CA ASP A 113 -11.79 -24.26 -4.42
C ASP A 113 -12.67 -24.52 -5.64
N ARG A 114 -13.64 -23.64 -5.90
CA ARG A 114 -14.50 -23.69 -7.10
C ARG A 114 -13.71 -23.57 -8.41
N PHE A 115 -12.47 -23.10 -8.39
CA PHE A 115 -11.59 -23.01 -9.56
C PHE A 115 -10.62 -24.18 -9.69
N LYS A 116 -10.66 -25.15 -8.78
CA LYS A 116 -9.80 -26.32 -8.83
C LYS A 116 -9.94 -27.06 -10.16
N ASP A 117 -8.81 -27.38 -10.79
CA ASP A 117 -8.71 -28.03 -12.09
C ASP A 117 -9.36 -27.23 -13.26
N GLN A 118 -9.77 -25.97 -13.02
CA GLN A 118 -10.32 -25.10 -14.05
C GLN A 118 -9.23 -24.22 -14.66
N VAL A 119 -9.34 -24.00 -15.97
CA VAL A 119 -8.51 -23.03 -16.67
C VAL A 119 -9.14 -21.64 -16.52
N VAL A 120 -8.48 -20.75 -15.80
CA VAL A 120 -8.95 -19.38 -15.57
C VAL A 120 -8.10 -18.38 -16.35
N THR A 121 -8.73 -17.31 -16.83
CA THR A 121 -8.06 -16.22 -17.56
C THR A 121 -8.57 -14.88 -17.03
N GLY A 122 -7.67 -13.91 -16.91
CA GLY A 122 -8.01 -12.57 -16.42
C GLY A 122 -8.83 -11.72 -17.40
N PRO A 123 -9.04 -10.43 -17.10
CA PRO A 123 -8.35 -9.69 -16.04
C PRO A 123 -9.00 -9.80 -14.66
N MET A 124 -10.29 -10.14 -14.55
CA MET A 124 -11.03 -10.12 -13.27
C MET A 124 -11.91 -11.36 -13.11
N LEU A 125 -11.81 -12.02 -11.96
CA LEU A 125 -12.62 -13.15 -11.54
C LEU A 125 -13.54 -12.74 -10.39
N LYS A 126 -14.79 -13.19 -10.45
CA LYS A 126 -15.84 -12.94 -9.45
C LYS A 126 -16.26 -14.25 -8.81
#